data_AF-A0A3M1XAQ4-F1
#
_entry.id   AF-A0A3M1XAQ4-F1
#
_cell.length_a   1.000
_cell.length_b   1.000
_cell.length_c   1.000
_cell.angle_alpha   90.00
_cell.angle_beta   90.00
_cell.angle_gamma   90.00
#
_symmetry.space_group_name_H-M   'P 1'
#
loop_
_entity.id
_entity.type
_entity.pdbx_description
1 polymer ?
#
loop_
_entity_poly.entity_id
_entity_poly.type
_entity_poly.pdbx_seq_one_letter_code
_entity_poly.pdbx_strand_id
1 'polypeptide(L)' 'MKNHTKKIVNELCHYLGHDLDSPACMELHRHLEQCPECQAYIQSVKQTVKLCKNLHPDQQLPSEIKMRILKSLGIQLEKK' A
#
# COMPACT_ATOMS: atom_id res chain seq x y z
N MET A 1 -6.54 -7.07 -10.97
CA MET A 1 -5.97 -6.43 -9.77
C MET A 1 -5.66 -7.54 -8.74
N LYS A 2 -4.44 -8.11 -8.71
CA LYS A 2 -4.16 -9.32 -7.91
C LYS A 2 -3.04 -9.21 -6.87
N ASN A 3 -2.34 -8.06 -6.76
CA ASN A 3 -1.14 -7.96 -5.91
C ASN A 3 -1.26 -7.02 -4.70
N HIS A 4 -2.44 -6.44 -4.45
CA HIS A 4 -2.61 -5.45 -3.37
C HIS A 4 -2.99 -6.05 -2.00
N THR A 5 -3.47 -7.30 -1.97
CA THR A 5 -3.71 -8.02 -0.71
C THR A 5 -2.39 -8.24 0.01
N LYS A 6 -1.38 -8.70 -0.73
CA LYS A 6 -0.04 -8.97 -0.19
C LYS A 6 0.60 -7.76 0.50
N LYS A 7 0.42 -6.56 -0.09
CA LYS A 7 0.97 -5.32 0.49
C LYS A 7 0.31 -4.96 1.83
N ILE A 8 -1.02 -5.06 1.92
CA ILE A 8 -1.77 -4.72 3.13
C ILE A 8 -1.43 -5.68 4.27
N VAL A 9 -1.31 -6.96 3.97
CA VAL A 9 -0.96 -7.95 4.99
C VAL A 9 0.47 -7.76 5.47
N ASN A 10 1.39 -7.43 4.57
CA ASN A 10 2.75 -7.10 5.00
C ASN A 10 2.80 -5.87 5.91
N GLU A 11 2.04 -4.82 5.57
CA GLU A 11 1.91 -3.64 6.45
C GLU A 11 1.27 -4.01 7.79
N LEU A 12 0.27 -4.90 7.80
CA LEU A 12 -0.37 -5.36 9.04
C LEU A 12 0.57 -6.20 9.91
N CYS A 13 1.29 -7.17 9.32
CA CYS A 13 2.24 -7.99 10.06
C CYS A 13 3.39 -7.15 10.62
N HIS A 14 3.87 -6.17 9.83
CA HIS A 14 4.87 -5.22 10.30
C HIS A 14 4.34 -4.37 11.46
N TYR A 15 3.11 -3.87 11.36
CA TYR A 15 2.46 -3.12 12.45
C TYR A 15 2.26 -3.96 13.71
N LEU A 16 1.97 -5.25 13.54
CA LEU A 16 1.84 -6.23 14.63
C LEU A 16 3.20 -6.69 15.19
N GLY A 17 4.33 -6.21 14.64
CA GLY A 17 5.68 -6.57 15.09
C GLY A 17 6.10 -7.99 14.75
N HIS A 18 5.39 -8.65 13.82
CA HIS A 18 5.69 -10.00 13.37
C HIS A 18 6.53 -9.99 12.09
N ASP A 19 7.46 -10.94 12.00
CA ASP A 19 8.18 -11.20 10.75
C ASP A 19 7.21 -11.55 9.62
N LEU A 20 7.50 -11.04 8.42
CA LEU A 20 6.68 -11.26 7.23
C LEU A 20 6.62 -12.73 6.81
N ASP A 21 7.65 -13.49 7.16
CA ASP A 21 7.77 -14.93 6.92
C ASP A 21 7.25 -15.77 8.10
N SER A 22 6.71 -15.12 9.14
CA SER A 22 6.14 -15.85 10.27
C SER A 22 4.91 -16.66 9.82
N PRO A 23 4.69 -17.85 10.41
CA PRO A 23 3.54 -18.69 10.09
C PRO A 23 2.20 -17.94 10.19
N ALA A 24 2.08 -17.07 11.20
CA ALA A 24 0.89 -16.23 11.41
C ALA A 24 0.65 -15.25 10.25
N CYS A 25 1.70 -14.62 9.74
CA CYS A 25 1.59 -13.72 8.61
C CYS A 25 1.17 -14.47 7.32
N MET A 26 1.77 -15.64 7.08
CA MET A 26 1.39 -16.50 5.95
C MET A 26 -0.07 -16.96 6.01
N GLU A 27 -0.54 -17.35 7.20
CA GLU A 27 -1.93 -17.76 7.40
C GLU A 27 -2.90 -16.59 7.15
N LEU A 28 -2.54 -15.40 7.62
CA LEU A 28 -3.31 -14.18 7.38
C LEU A 28 -3.39 -13.83 5.88
N HIS A 29 -2.28 -13.93 5.15
CA HIS A 29 -2.27 -13.78 3.68
C HIS A 29 -3.25 -14.75 3.03
N ARG A 30 -3.15 -16.04 3.38
CA ARG A 30 -4.03 -17.08 2.83
C ARG A 30 -5.50 -16.78 3.12
N HIS A 31 -5.84 -16.39 4.35
CA HIS A 31 -7.20 -16.07 4.74
C HIS A 31 -7.77 -14.91 3.89
N LEU A 32 -6.99 -13.84 3.71
CA LEU A 32 -7.43 -12.67 2.96
C LEU A 32 -7.51 -12.92 1.45
N GLU A 33 -6.84 -13.95 0.94
CA GLU A 33 -7.01 -14.41 -0.44
C GLU A 33 -8.22 -15.33 -0.64
N GLN A 34 -8.64 -16.06 0.39
CA GLN A 34 -9.70 -17.07 0.30
C GLN A 34 -11.06 -16.60 0.84
N CYS A 35 -11.09 -15.61 1.73
CA CYS A 35 -12.32 -15.15 2.39
C CYS A 35 -12.95 -13.94 1.65
N PRO A 36 -14.13 -14.09 1.01
CA PRO A 36 -14.78 -13.01 0.27
C PRO A 36 -15.20 -11.82 1.15
N GLU A 37 -15.60 -12.07 2.40
CA GLU A 37 -16.04 -11.02 3.33
C GLU A 37 -14.87 -10.11 3.71
N CYS A 38 -13.73 -10.70 4.05
CA CYS A 38 -12.53 -9.94 4.38
C CYS A 38 -11.99 -9.18 3.15
N GLN A 39 -12.13 -9.74 1.95
CA GLN A 39 -11.82 -9.03 0.72
C GLN A 39 -12.70 -7.80 0.55
N ALA A 40 -14.02 -7.95 0.72
CA ALA A 40 -14.96 -6.84 0.63
C ALA A 40 -14.67 -5.75 1.66
N TYR A 41 -14.36 -6.14 2.90
CA TYR A 41 -13.96 -5.22 3.96
C TYR A 41 -12.68 -4.45 3.61
N ILE A 42 -11.64 -5.12 3.12
CA ILE A 42 -10.41 -4.45 2.68
C ILE A 42 -10.70 -3.45 1.55
N GLN A 43 -11.63 -3.77 0.64
CA GLN A 43 -12.02 -2.82 -0.41
C GLN A 43 -12.71 -1.58 0.16
N SER A 44 -13.61 -1.72 1.14
CA SER A 44 -14.28 -0.56 1.75
C SER A 44 -13.26 0.34 2.47
N VAL A 45 -12.32 -0.24 3.21
CA VAL A 45 -11.25 0.52 3.87
C VAL A 45 -10.39 1.27 2.85
N LYS A 46 -10.03 0.65 1.72
CA LYS A 46 -9.30 1.33 0.64
C LYS A 46 -10.08 2.52 0.07
N GLN A 47 -11.38 2.36 -0.10
CA GLN A 47 -12.25 3.44 -0.57
C GLN A 47 -12.25 4.60 0.42
N THR A 48 -12.38 4.32 1.71
CA THR A 48 -12.29 5.34 2.77
C THR A 48 -10.96 6.07 2.74
N VAL A 49 -9.82 5.36 2.68
CA VAL A 49 -8.49 5.98 2.58
C VAL A 49 -8.37 6.88 1.34
N LYS A 50 -8.89 6.43 0.20
CA LYS A 50 -8.89 7.22 -1.04
C LYS A 50 -9.70 8.51 -0.88
N LEU A 51 -10.86 8.45 -0.24
CA LEU A 51 -11.68 9.63 0.05
C LEU A 51 -10.94 10.60 0.98
N CYS A 52 -10.34 10.11 2.06
CA CYS A 52 -9.54 10.92 2.98
C CYS A 52 -8.37 11.63 2.28
N LYS A 53 -7.66 10.92 1.39
CA LYS A 53 -6.57 11.52 0.59
C LYS A 53 -7.05 12.61 -0.37
N ASN A 54 -8.26 12.50 -0.91
CA ASN A 54 -8.80 13.53 -1.80
C ASN A 54 -9.31 14.76 -1.03
N LEU A 55 -9.74 14.59 0.22
CA LEU A 55 -10.20 15.67 1.09
C LEU A 55 -9.05 16.61 1.52
N HIS A 56 -7.83 16.09 1.61
CA HIS A 56 -6.63 16.88 1.77
C HIS A 56 -5.89 16.93 0.44
N PRO A 57 -6.09 17.96 -0.41
CA PRO A 57 -5.33 18.09 -1.64
C PRO A 57 -3.85 18.03 -1.27
N ASP A 58 -3.16 17.00 -1.78
CA ASP A 58 -1.74 16.80 -1.54
C ASP A 58 -1.04 18.15 -1.77
N GLN A 59 -0.37 18.66 -0.73
CA GLN A 59 0.53 19.81 -0.92
C GLN A 59 1.48 19.40 -2.03
N GLN A 60 1.41 20.10 -3.17
CA GLN A 60 2.24 19.77 -4.31
C GLN A 60 3.69 19.82 -3.87
N LEU A 61 4.35 18.67 -3.87
CA LEU A 61 5.74 18.59 -3.51
C LEU A 61 6.53 19.49 -4.47
N PRO A 62 7.38 20.40 -3.97
CA PRO A 62 8.21 21.24 -4.84
C PRO A 62 8.94 20.37 -5.87
N SER A 63 8.93 20.81 -7.13
CA SER A 63 9.49 20.06 -8.26
C SER A 63 10.94 19.65 -8.03
N GLU A 64 11.72 20.48 -7.35
CA GLU A 64 13.09 20.19 -6.95
C GLU A 64 13.20 18.96 -6.03
N ILE A 65 12.35 18.87 -5.00
CA ILE A 65 12.35 17.72 -4.07
C ILE A 65 11.90 16.47 -4.82
N LYS A 66 10.88 16.58 -5.68
CA LYS A 66 10.42 15.46 -6.52
C LYS A 66 11.56 14.94 -7.42
N MET A 67 12.31 15.82 -8.06
CA MET A 67 13.47 15.44 -8.88
C MET A 67 14.58 14.78 -8.05
N ARG A 68 14.89 15.30 -6.87
CA ARG A 68 15.89 14.72 -5.96
C ARG A 68 15.51 13.30 -5.55
N ILE A 69 14.24 13.08 -5.16
CA ILE A 69 13.74 11.75 -4.79
C ILE A 69 13.85 10.79 -5.97
N LEU A 70 13.38 11.19 -7.16
CA LEU A 70 13.43 10.34 -8.36
C LEU A 70 14.86 9.98 -8.76
N LYS A 71 15.80 10.94 -8.66
CA LYS A 71 17.22 10.70 -8.91
C LYS A 71 17.81 9.69 -7.92
N SER A 72 17.50 9.81 -6.62
CA SER A 72 17.96 8.86 -5.60
C SER A 72 17.37 7.45 -5.79
N LEU A 73 16.19 7.34 -6.40
CA LEU A 73 15.56 6.07 -6.76
C LEU A 73 16.03 5.51 -8.12
N GLY A 74 16.90 6.22 -8.85
CA GLY A 74 17.40 5.80 -10.17
C GLY A 74 16.37 5.89 -11.30
N ILE A 75 15.28 6.64 -11.12
CA ILE A 75 14.18 6.76 -12.10
C ILE A 75 14.41 8.01 -12.94
N GLN A 76 14.63 7.84 -14.25
CA GLN A 76 14.71 8.93 -15.24
C GLN A 76 13.29 9.22 -15.76
N LEU A 77 12.79 10.44 -15.62
CA LEU A 77 11.55 10.85 -16.27
C LEU A 77 11.87 11.31 -17.70
N GLU A 78 11.49 10.51 -18.70
CA GLU A 78 11.45 10.97 -20.09
C GLU A 78 10.33 12.00 -20.21
N LYS A 79 10.69 13.25 -20.57
CA LYS A 79 9.70 14.28 -20.89
C LYS A 79 9.00 13.89 -22.19
N LYS A 80 7.68 13.66 -22.12
CA LYS A 80 6.79 13.65 -23.29
C LYS A 80 6.09 14.99 -23.39
#